data_AF-A0A1W1CHH7-F1
#
_entry.id   AF-A0A1W1CHH7-F1
#
_cell.length_a   1.000
_cell.length_b   1.000
_cell.length_c   1.000
_cell.angle_alpha   90.00
_cell.angle_beta   90.00
_cell.angle_gamma   90.00
#
_symmetry.space_group_name_H-M   'P 1'
#
loop_
_entity.id
_entity.type
_entity.pdbx_description
1 polymer ?
#
loop_
_entity_poly.entity_id
_entity_poly.type
_entity_poly.pdbx_seq_one_letter_code
_entity_poly.pdbx_strand_id
1 'polypeptide(L)' 'MAENTNRSVFGLHGLTGIAISIVGLLVILVTLMLLVIVAQRHAAENPYDPSVIRDINNLKMKSTKNFDYSFVDAKNKETK' A
#
# COMPACT_ATOMS: atom_id res chain seq x y z
N MET A 1 22.09 51.82 -4.49
CA MET A 1 20.77 51.20 -4.34
C MET A 1 20.95 49.71 -4.59
N ALA A 2 20.83 48.86 -3.57
CA ALA A 2 20.95 47.41 -3.73
C ALA A 2 19.56 46.87 -4.13
N GLU A 3 19.45 46.36 -5.35
CA GLU A 3 18.24 45.72 -5.86
C GLU A 3 18.07 44.33 -5.22
N ASN A 4 16.88 44.04 -4.68
CA ASN A 4 16.58 42.79 -3.99
C ASN A 4 16.06 41.72 -4.96
N THR A 5 16.98 40.93 -5.51
CA THR A 5 16.71 39.80 -6.43
C THR A 5 15.94 38.63 -5.75
N ASN A 6 15.87 38.58 -4.41
CA ASN A 6 15.10 37.55 -3.69
C ASN A 6 13.58 37.77 -3.70
N ARG A 7 13.08 38.77 -4.45
CA ARG A 7 11.64 39.10 -4.54
C ARG A 7 10.97 38.57 -5.82
N SER A 8 11.53 37.52 -6.43
CA SER A 8 10.86 36.88 -7.58
C SER A 8 9.79 35.91 -7.08
N VAL A 9 8.54 36.37 -7.08
CA VAL A 9 7.35 35.58 -6.69
C VAL A 9 7.21 34.31 -7.55
N PHE A 10 7.66 34.36 -8.81
CA PHE A 10 7.63 33.24 -9.76
C PHE A 10 8.98 32.51 -9.92
N GLY A 11 9.96 32.82 -9.06
CA GLY A 11 11.22 32.08 -9.03
C GLY A 11 11.03 30.61 -8.61
N LEU A 12 12.02 29.77 -8.87
CA LEU A 12 12.04 28.36 -8.44
C LEU A 12 11.87 28.19 -6.92
N HIS A 13 12.35 29.14 -6.13
CA HIS A 13 12.16 29.17 -4.67
C HIS A 13 10.87 29.90 -4.22
N GLY A 14 10.07 30.39 -5.16
CA GLY A 14 8.81 31.08 -4.91
C GLY A 14 7.59 30.19 -5.17
N LEU A 15 6.52 30.78 -5.71
CA LEU A 15 5.24 30.13 -5.94
C LEU A 15 5.35 28.90 -6.87
N THR A 16 6.24 28.97 -7.86
CA THR A 16 6.47 27.89 -8.82
C THR A 16 6.99 26.62 -8.12
N GLY A 17 7.91 26.76 -7.15
CA GLY A 17 8.41 25.63 -6.36
C GLY A 17 7.34 25.02 -5.46
N ILE A 18 6.49 25.87 -4.87
CA ILE A 18 5.34 25.41 -4.05
C ILE A 18 4.34 24.65 -4.93
N ALA A 19 4.02 25.15 -6.12
CA ALA A 19 3.10 24.49 -7.04
C ALA A 19 3.59 23.10 -7.46
N ILE A 20 4.88 22.97 -7.79
CA ILE A 20 5.49 21.67 -8.13
C ILE A 20 5.43 20.71 -6.94
N SER A 21 5.69 21.22 -5.73
CA SER A 21 5.63 20.41 -4.50
C SER A 21 4.22 19.90 -4.22
N ILE A 22 3.19 20.75 -4.39
CA ILE A 22 1.79 20.36 -4.24
C ILE A 22 1.42 19.28 -5.25
N VAL A 23 1.79 19.44 -6.52
CA VAL A 23 1.54 18.42 -7.55
C VAL A 23 2.22 17.11 -7.18
N GLY A 24 3.47 17.15 -6.73
CA GLY A 24 4.19 15.95 -6.27
C GLY A 24 3.49 15.24 -5.11
N LEU A 25 3.03 16.00 -4.11
CA LEU A 25 2.26 15.46 -2.98
C LEU A 25 0.94 14.83 -3.43
N LEU A 26 0.23 15.45 -4.37
CA LEU A 26 -1.01 14.92 -4.93
C LEU A 26 -0.78 13.63 -5.71
N VAL A 27 0.30 13.54 -6.48
CA VAL A 27 0.66 12.32 -7.22
C VAL A 27 0.93 11.16 -6.25
N ILE A 28 1.70 11.41 -5.19
CA ILE A 28 1.96 10.39 -4.16
C ILE A 28 0.65 9.97 -3.49
N LEU A 29 -0.22 10.93 -3.13
CA LEU A 29 -1.51 10.66 -2.52
C LEU A 29 -2.39 9.76 -3.40
N VAL A 30 -2.54 10.09 -4.69
CA VAL A 30 -3.34 9.29 -5.63
C VAL A 30 -2.76 7.90 -5.80
N THR A 31 -1.43 7.78 -5.89
CA THR A 31 -0.76 6.48 -6.04
C THR A 31 -1.05 5.57 -4.84
N LEU A 32 -0.94 6.11 -3.62
CA LEU A 32 -1.26 5.38 -2.39
C LEU A 32 -2.74 4.98 -2.32
N MET A 33 -3.65 5.87 -2.73
CA MET A 33 -5.09 5.56 -2.79
C MET A 33 -5.38 4.38 -3.74
N LEU A 34 -4.76 4.36 -4.92
CA LEU A 34 -4.94 3.27 -5.88
C LEU A 34 -4.44 1.94 -5.33
N LEU A 35 -3.27 1.92 -4.66
CA LEU A 35 -2.75 0.72 -4.01
C LEU A 35 -3.71 0.18 -2.94
N VAL A 36 -4.31 1.07 -2.13
CA VAL A 36 -5.30 0.68 -1.12
C VAL A 36 -6.52 0.04 -1.77
N ILE A 37 -7.06 0.65 -2.83
CA ILE A 37 -8.23 0.10 -3.54
C ILE A 37 -7.92 -1.28 -4.12
N VAL A 38 -6.75 -1.48 -4.72
CA VAL A 38 -6.35 -2.78 -5.26
C VAL A 38 -6.22 -3.83 -4.15
N ALA A 39 -5.62 -3.47 -3.02
CA ALA A 39 -5.50 -4.38 -1.87
C ALA A 39 -6.87 -4.76 -1.28
N GLN A 40 -7.77 -3.78 -1.13
CA GLN A 40 -9.13 -4.02 -0.67
C GLN A 40 -9.93 -4.88 -1.65
N ARG A 41 -9.81 -4.63 -2.95
CA ARG A 41 -10.45 -5.43 -4.00
C ARG A 41 -9.93 -6.87 -3.98
N HIS A 42 -8.62 -7.06 -3.86
CA HIS A 42 -8.03 -8.40 -3.79
C HIS A 42 -8.53 -9.19 -2.57
N ALA A 43 -8.64 -8.54 -1.40
CA ALA A 43 -9.18 -9.15 -0.20
C ALA A 43 -10.69 -9.46 -0.29
N ALA A 44 -11.45 -8.66 -1.06
CA ALA A 44 -12.87 -8.90 -1.30
C ALA A 44 -13.11 -10.04 -2.31
N GLU A 45 -12.29 -10.14 -3.35
CA GLU A 45 -12.36 -11.21 -4.36
C GLU A 45 -11.83 -12.54 -3.82
N ASN A 46 -10.80 -12.52 -2.96
CA ASN A 46 -10.22 -13.70 -2.32
C ASN A 46 -10.38 -13.58 -0.80
N PRO A 47 -11.62 -13.75 -0.28
CA PRO A 47 -11.86 -13.65 1.15
C PRO A 47 -11.07 -14.73 1.88
N TYR A 48 -10.43 -14.34 2.99
CA TYR A 48 -9.75 -15.27 3.87
C TYR A 48 -10.75 -16.32 4.38
N ASP A 49 -10.45 -17.61 4.21
CA ASP A 49 -11.29 -18.70 4.70
C ASP A 49 -11.11 -18.88 6.22
N PRO A 50 -12.11 -18.52 7.06
CA PRO A 50 -12.00 -18.60 8.51
C PRO A 50 -12.10 -20.03 9.04
N SER A 51 -12.48 -21.02 8.22
CA SER A 51 -12.64 -22.42 8.64
C SER A 51 -11.31 -23.02 9.15
N VAL A 52 -10.18 -22.59 8.58
CA VAL A 52 -8.83 -23.05 8.94
C VAL A 52 -8.44 -22.66 10.38
N ILE A 53 -8.90 -21.51 10.88
CA ILE A 53 -8.59 -21.05 12.25
C ILE A 53 -9.65 -21.55 13.25
N ARG A 54 -10.91 -21.72 12.80
CA ARG A 54 -12.01 -22.13 13.68
C ARG A 54 -12.03 -23.63 13.98
N ASP A 55 -11.40 -24.44 13.14
CA ASP A 55 -11.24 -25.85 13.43
C ASP A 55 -10.15 -26.06 14.49
N ILE A 56 -10.60 -26.40 15.70
CA ILE A 56 -9.73 -26.69 16.86
C ILE A 56 -8.73 -27.81 16.52
N ASN A 57 -9.08 -28.72 15.60
CA ASN A 57 -8.20 -29.80 15.15
C ASN A 57 -7.11 -29.34 14.16
N ASN A 58 -7.27 -28.17 13.54
CA ASN A 58 -6.26 -27.54 12.68
C ASN A 58 -5.28 -26.64 13.46
N LEU A 59 -5.53 -26.37 14.74
CA LEU A 59 -4.60 -25.65 15.63
C LEU A 59 -3.39 -26.55 15.97
N LYS A 60 -2.39 -26.60 15.09
CA LYS A 60 -1.14 -27.31 15.37
C LYS A 60 -0.20 -26.43 16.21
N MET A 61 0.26 -26.96 17.35
CA MET A 61 1.36 -26.36 18.12
C MET A 61 2.55 -26.09 17.18
N LYS A 62 2.94 -24.82 17.06
CA LYS A 62 4.02 -24.25 16.24
C LYS A 62 5.11 -25.28 15.88
N SER A 63 4.91 -25.99 14.78
CA SER A 63 5.90 -26.89 14.19
C SER A 63 6.76 -26.10 13.23
N THR A 64 8.05 -26.44 13.11
CA THR A 64 8.99 -25.79 12.17
C THR A 64 8.56 -25.89 10.70
N LYS A 65 7.55 -26.70 10.38
CA LYS A 65 6.91 -26.85 9.06
C LYS A 65 5.66 -25.98 8.84
N ASN A 66 5.36 -25.05 9.75
CA ASN A 66 4.14 -24.22 9.69
C ASN A 66 4.17 -23.08 8.65
N PHE A 67 5.30 -22.92 7.95
CA PHE A 67 5.44 -21.92 6.88
C PHE A 67 4.51 -22.23 5.70
N ASP A 68 4.25 -23.51 5.42
CA ASP A 68 3.43 -23.95 4.29
C ASP A 68 1.91 -23.85 4.52
N TYR A 69 1.47 -23.44 5.71
CA TYR A 69 0.05 -23.43 6.08
C TYR A 69 -0.43 -22.09 6.64
N SER A 70 0.48 -21.14 6.88
CA SER A 70 0.14 -19.80 7.35
C SER A 70 0.08 -18.85 6.15
N PHE A 71 -1.11 -18.31 5.87
CA PHE A 71 -1.33 -17.29 4.83
C PHE A 71 -1.07 -17.73 3.38
N VAL A 72 -1.35 -18.99 3.05
CA VAL A 72 -1.30 -19.44 1.65
C VAL A 72 -2.57 -19.00 0.94
N ASP A 73 -2.40 -18.24 -0.15
CA ASP A 73 -3.49 -17.76 -1.01
C ASP A 73 -4.33 -18.95 -1.53
N ALA A 74 -5.66 -18.80 -1.54
CA ALA A 74 -6.62 -19.87 -1.85
C ALA A 74 -6.36 -20.52 -3.21
N LYS A 75 -5.79 -19.76 -4.16
CA LYS A 75 -5.41 -20.27 -5.49
C LYS A 75 -4.36 -21.38 -5.49
N ASN A 76 -3.50 -21.47 -4.47
CA ASN A 76 -2.42 -22.47 -4.45
C ASN A 76 -2.89 -23.88 -4.07
N LYS A 77 -4.14 -24.06 -3.62
CA LYS A 77 -4.68 -25.40 -3.28
C LYS A 77 -5.28 -26.15 -4.47
N GLU A 78 -5.54 -25.49 -5.60
CA GLU A 78 -6.20 -26.10 -6.76
C GLU A 78 -5.23 -26.83 -7.71
N THR A 79 -3.90 -26.80 -7.45
CA THR A 79 -2.88 -27.28 -8.40
C THR A 79 -1.99 -28.43 -7.90
N LYS A 80 -2.43 -29.22 -6.92
CA LYS A 80 -1.78 -30.50 -6.60
C LYS A 80 -2.74 -31.56 -6.11
#